data_AF-A0A327TVH8-F1
#
_entry.id   AF-A0A327TVH8-F1
#
_cell.length_a   1.000
_cell.length_b   1.000
_cell.length_c   1.000
_cell.angle_alpha   90.00
_cell.angle_beta   90.00
_cell.angle_gamma   90.00
#
_symmetry.space_group_name_H-M   'P 1'
#
loop_
_entity.id
_entity.type
_entity.pdbx_description
1 polymer ?
#
loop_
_entity_poly.entity_id
_entity_poly.type
_entity_poly.pdbx_seq_one_letter_code
_entity_poly.pdbx_strand_id
1 'polypeptide(L)'
;MSAWLPTAPCTPGDCVAVTGPRAGVVRRVLRLAGCLAVLVAGVLAAGPVRALAWLPAERLVRWWSRLLLAALGVRVRPISAPGRSAGGSLLVSNHVSWLDVLLVAAVRPGRMLAKTEVGRWPVLGPLTSWGGTIFIDRDRLRALPGTVEEIAAALRRGERVVVFPEGSTWCGRDGGRFRPALFEAAVRADVPVQPLTLRYRGADGRPSTAPAFVGEDGLLASLWRVVSVRGLTAEIELLPLLPPALFPGRRQLAAAAQRVVDLHRRPDGAPADAPGCAACVRSGSVPVSGSGSGSVERPVGVPGTTGAGAEAGAAGVVAVAAESGVAVATGR
;
A
#
# COMPACT_ATOMS: atom_id res chain seq x y z
N MET A 1 15.71 -20.42 9.54
CA MET A 1 14.85 -19.75 8.53
C MET A 1 14.00 -20.82 7.88
N SER A 2 12.66 -20.74 8.00
CA SER A 2 11.72 -21.73 7.48
C SER A 2 11.67 -21.65 5.95
N ALA A 3 11.98 -22.73 5.23
CA ALA A 3 12.01 -22.79 3.76
C ALA A 3 10.66 -22.48 3.04
N TRP A 4 9.61 -22.18 3.79
CA TRP A 4 8.24 -21.99 3.33
C TRP A 4 7.73 -20.53 3.41
N LEU A 5 8.48 -19.63 4.05
CA LEU A 5 8.12 -18.22 4.12
C LEU A 5 8.52 -17.50 2.83
N PRO A 6 7.65 -16.66 2.23
CA PRO A 6 8.03 -15.84 1.08
C PRO A 6 9.18 -14.92 1.48
N THR A 7 10.35 -15.15 0.92
CA THR A 7 11.45 -14.21 0.92
C THR A 7 11.55 -13.61 -0.48
N ALA A 8 11.65 -12.28 -0.55
CA ALA A 8 12.06 -11.67 -1.81
C ALA A 8 13.51 -12.10 -2.07
N PRO A 9 13.88 -12.42 -3.31
CA PRO A 9 15.28 -12.70 -3.67
C PRO A 9 16.15 -11.44 -3.62
N CYS A 10 15.55 -10.27 -3.37
CA CYS A 10 16.24 -8.99 -3.28
C CYS A 10 17.23 -8.96 -2.12
N THR A 11 18.48 -8.58 -2.40
CA THR A 11 19.51 -8.30 -1.38
C THR A 11 19.87 -6.81 -1.37
N PRO A 12 20.42 -6.29 -0.26
CA PRO A 12 20.93 -4.92 -0.24
C PRO A 12 22.02 -4.67 -1.29
N GLY A 13 22.94 -5.61 -1.47
CA GLY A 13 24.05 -5.48 -2.43
C GLY A 13 23.60 -5.47 -3.89
N ASP A 14 22.55 -6.23 -4.23
CA ASP A 14 22.07 -6.34 -5.62
C ASP A 14 21.05 -5.28 -6.02
N CYS A 15 20.15 -4.90 -5.09
CA CYS A 15 18.98 -4.10 -5.46
C CYS A 15 18.98 -2.69 -4.84
N VAL A 16 19.74 -2.42 -3.77
CA VAL A 16 19.68 -1.14 -3.06
C VAL A 16 20.78 -0.18 -3.52
N ALA A 17 20.39 0.77 -4.36
CA ALA A 17 21.22 1.90 -4.73
C ALA A 17 20.80 3.17 -3.97
N VAL A 18 21.78 3.86 -3.38
CA VAL A 18 21.62 5.22 -2.85
C VAL A 18 22.17 6.19 -3.88
N THR A 19 21.32 6.58 -4.83
CA THR A 19 21.64 7.56 -5.88
C THR A 19 21.24 8.97 -5.44
N GLY A 20 22.01 9.97 -5.87
CA GLY A 20 21.73 11.39 -5.64
C GLY A 20 22.38 11.98 -4.38
N PRO A 21 22.01 13.22 -4.03
CA PRO A 21 22.68 14.00 -2.99
C PRO A 21 22.44 13.41 -1.60
N ARG A 22 23.51 13.33 -0.81
CA ARG A 22 23.46 12.90 0.59
C ARG A 22 23.26 14.10 1.52
N ALA A 23 22.49 13.90 2.58
CA ALA A 23 22.40 14.86 3.68
C ALA A 23 23.76 14.96 4.40
N GLY A 24 24.15 16.16 4.82
CA GLY A 24 25.31 16.35 5.69
C GLY A 24 25.08 15.75 7.08
N VAL A 25 26.16 15.51 7.83
CA VAL A 25 26.12 14.84 9.16
C VAL A 25 25.15 15.53 10.11
N VAL A 26 25.22 16.87 10.22
CA VAL A 26 24.32 17.67 11.08
C VAL A 26 22.85 17.38 10.75
N ARG A 27 22.48 17.38 9.46
CA ARG A 27 21.10 17.10 9.04
C ARG A 27 20.67 15.68 9.37
N ARG A 28 21.56 14.69 9.27
CA ARG A 28 21.26 13.30 9.66
C ARG A 28 21.00 13.19 11.16
N VAL A 29 21.84 13.83 11.97
CA VAL A 29 21.67 13.88 13.43
C VAL A 29 20.36 14.55 13.80
N LEU A 30 20.04 15.71 13.21
CA LEU A 30 18.77 16.40 13.45
C LEU A 30 17.55 15.56 13.05
N ARG A 31 17.63 14.82 11.93
CA ARG A 31 16.55 13.90 11.50
C ARG A 31 16.34 12.77 12.50
N LEU A 32 17.44 12.16 12.98
CA LEU A 32 17.37 11.09 13.98
C LEU A 32 16.84 11.61 15.33
N ALA A 33 17.34 12.75 15.79
CA ALA A 33 16.89 13.39 17.02
C ALA A 33 15.41 13.78 16.94
N GLY A 34 14.97 14.38 15.82
CA GLY A 34 13.57 14.70 15.58
C GLY A 34 12.68 13.46 15.54
N CYS A 35 13.12 12.39 14.87
CA CYS A 35 12.38 11.12 14.84
C CYS A 35 12.22 10.54 16.25
N LEU A 36 13.31 10.50 17.03
CA LEU A 36 13.29 10.05 18.41
C LEU A 36 12.36 10.90 19.28
N ALA A 37 12.41 12.23 19.15
CA ALA A 37 11.54 13.13 19.89
C ALA A 37 10.05 12.88 19.57
N VAL A 38 9.70 12.67 18.30
CA VAL A 38 8.31 12.35 17.89
C VAL A 38 7.87 10.98 18.40
N LEU A 39 8.76 9.97 18.43
CA LEU A 39 8.47 8.66 19.02
C LEU A 39 8.22 8.77 20.52
N VAL A 40 9.11 9.43 21.27
CA VAL A 40 8.99 9.63 22.72
C VAL A 40 7.73 10.41 23.05
N ALA A 41 7.45 11.51 22.34
CA ALA A 41 6.23 12.27 22.51
C ALA A 41 4.97 11.42 22.27
N GLY A 42 4.98 10.56 21.24
CA GLY A 42 3.89 9.64 20.96
C GLY A 42 3.65 8.63 22.09
N VAL A 43 4.72 8.05 22.65
CA VAL A 43 4.63 7.11 23.77
C VAL A 43 4.06 7.80 25.01
N LEU A 44 4.58 8.99 25.36
CA LEU A 44 4.13 9.76 26.52
C LEU A 44 2.69 10.25 26.36
N ALA A 45 2.29 10.64 25.15
CA ALA A 45 0.94 11.10 24.85
C ALA A 45 -0.10 9.96 24.78
N ALA A 46 0.32 8.71 24.59
CA ALA A 46 -0.59 7.58 24.40
C ALA A 46 -1.56 7.38 25.59
N GLY A 47 -1.07 7.51 26.82
CA GLY A 47 -1.90 7.41 28.03
C GLY A 47 -2.97 8.50 28.12
N PRO A 48 -2.60 9.80 28.13
CA PRO A 48 -3.54 10.92 28.14
C PRO A 48 -4.55 10.88 27.00
N VAL A 49 -4.11 10.57 25.78
CA VAL A 49 -4.99 10.49 24.61
C VAL A 49 -6.03 9.37 24.77
N ARG A 50 -5.69 8.24 25.39
CA ARG A 50 -6.66 7.17 25.68
C ARG A 50 -7.74 7.60 26.66
N ALA A 51 -7.40 8.46 27.62
CA ALA A 51 -8.40 9.03 28.53
C ALA A 51 -9.35 10.00 27.82
N LEU A 52 -8.88 10.64 26.74
CA LEU A 52 -9.64 11.57 25.90
C LEU A 52 -10.33 10.83 24.75
N ALA A 53 -11.31 9.99 25.08
CA ALA A 53 -12.03 9.12 24.14
C ALA A 53 -12.74 9.83 22.96
N TRP A 54 -12.87 11.16 23.02
CA TRP A 54 -13.48 11.99 21.97
C TRP A 54 -12.51 12.35 20.83
N LEU A 55 -11.20 12.14 21.00
CA LEU A 55 -10.23 12.45 19.96
C LEU A 55 -10.33 11.42 18.82
N PRO A 56 -10.48 11.88 17.55
CA PRO A 56 -10.57 10.96 16.41
C PRO A 56 -9.22 10.29 16.17
N ALA A 57 -9.07 9.05 16.64
CA ALA A 57 -7.83 8.27 16.60
C ALA A 57 -7.17 8.27 15.20
N GLU A 58 -7.97 8.16 14.12
CA GLU A 58 -7.47 8.22 12.74
C GLU A 58 -6.73 9.53 12.42
N ARG A 59 -7.21 10.68 12.92
CA ARG A 59 -6.55 11.98 12.69
C ARG A 59 -5.21 12.06 13.40
N LEU A 60 -5.14 11.52 14.61
CA LEU A 60 -3.92 11.53 15.39
C LEU A 60 -2.87 10.58 14.78
N VAL A 61 -3.28 9.36 14.40
CA VAL A 61 -2.41 8.42 13.67
C VAL A 61 -1.89 9.04 12.38
N ARG A 62 -2.77 9.71 11.62
CA ARG A 62 -2.39 10.44 10.40
C ARG A 62 -1.33 11.50 10.69
N TRP A 63 -1.59 12.37 11.65
CA TRP A 63 -0.71 13.49 11.98
C TRP A 63 0.65 13.00 12.49
N TRP A 64 0.65 12.04 13.41
CA TRP A 64 1.86 11.47 13.97
C TRP A 64 2.70 10.75 12.91
N SER A 65 2.06 9.98 12.01
CA SER A 65 2.77 9.35 10.89
C SER A 65 3.39 10.37 9.93
N ARG A 66 2.70 11.49 9.66
CA ARG A 66 3.26 12.60 8.87
C ARG A 66 4.45 13.26 9.55
N LEU A 67 4.40 13.44 10.87
CA LEU A 67 5.54 13.98 11.63
C LEU A 67 6.75 13.04 11.59
N LEU A 68 6.55 11.74 11.79
CA LEU A 68 7.65 10.76 11.69
C LEU A 68 8.30 10.79 10.30
N LEU A 69 7.49 10.76 9.24
CA LEU A 69 8.00 10.85 7.86
C LEU A 69 8.75 12.18 7.61
N ALA A 70 8.20 13.30 8.09
CA ALA A 70 8.84 14.61 7.98
C ALA A 70 10.17 14.67 8.75
N ALA A 71 10.22 14.13 9.97
CA ALA A 71 11.42 14.06 10.80
C ALA A 71 12.51 13.20 10.16
N LEU A 72 12.14 12.10 9.50
CA LEU A 72 13.05 11.28 8.68
C LEU A 72 13.48 11.99 7.39
N GLY A 73 12.83 13.10 7.04
CA GLY A 73 13.09 13.89 5.85
C GLY A 73 12.51 13.29 4.57
N VAL A 74 11.42 12.52 4.71
CA VAL A 74 10.65 11.91 3.63
C VAL A 74 9.45 12.83 3.30
N ARG A 75 9.35 13.26 2.04
CA ARG A 75 8.19 14.03 1.57
C ARG A 75 7.08 13.08 1.16
N VAL A 76 5.87 13.26 1.69
CA VAL A 76 4.69 12.48 1.29
C VAL A 76 4.00 13.15 0.09
N ARG A 77 3.77 12.38 -0.98
CA ARG A 77 3.07 12.82 -2.20
C ARG A 77 1.88 11.88 -2.50
N PRO A 78 0.67 12.21 -2.04
CA PRO A 78 -0.54 11.49 -2.45
C PRO A 78 -0.83 11.80 -3.93
N ILE A 79 -1.06 10.76 -4.72
CA ILE A 79 -1.48 10.83 -6.12
C ILE A 79 -2.92 10.28 -6.17
N SER A 80 -3.82 10.98 -6.86
CA SER A 80 -5.20 10.60 -7.22
C SER A 80 -5.99 9.73 -6.21
N ALA A 81 -7.15 10.20 -5.75
CA ALA A 81 -8.01 9.44 -4.83
C ALA A 81 -9.42 9.22 -5.39
N PRO A 82 -9.59 8.44 -6.48
CA PRO A 82 -10.86 8.30 -7.20
C PRO A 82 -11.93 7.51 -6.43
N GLY A 83 -11.63 6.92 -5.26
CA GLY A 83 -12.60 6.15 -4.50
C GLY A 83 -12.37 6.26 -3.00
N ARG A 84 -13.41 6.65 -2.25
CA ARG A 84 -13.48 6.43 -0.82
C ARG A 84 -14.63 5.45 -0.57
N SER A 85 -14.34 4.31 0.04
CA SER A 85 -15.40 3.47 0.59
C SER A 85 -16.15 4.26 1.66
N ALA A 86 -17.48 4.26 1.59
CA ALA A 86 -18.35 4.82 2.61
C ALA A 86 -18.30 4.04 3.93
N GLY A 87 -17.84 2.78 3.88
CA GLY A 87 -17.68 1.90 5.04
C GLY A 87 -16.32 1.19 5.06
N GLY A 88 -16.34 -0.07 5.49
CA GLY A 88 -15.15 -0.90 5.60
C GLY A 88 -14.47 -1.10 4.26
N SER A 89 -13.15 -1.32 4.27
CA SER A 89 -12.41 -1.66 3.06
C SER A 89 -11.08 -2.34 3.39
N LEU A 90 -10.71 -3.31 2.57
CA LEU A 90 -9.40 -3.97 2.64
C LEU A 90 -8.42 -3.22 1.75
N LEU A 91 -7.50 -2.49 2.35
CA LEU A 91 -6.45 -1.76 1.65
C LEU A 91 -5.31 -2.73 1.34
N VAL A 92 -4.95 -2.86 0.07
CA VAL A 92 -3.90 -3.78 -0.38
C VAL A 92 -2.84 -3.03 -1.17
N SER A 93 -1.57 -3.37 -0.96
CA SER A 93 -0.47 -2.62 -1.56
C SER A 93 0.75 -3.49 -1.85
N ASN A 94 1.57 -3.06 -2.81
CA ASN A 94 2.97 -3.51 -2.87
C ASN A 94 3.72 -3.09 -1.60
N HIS A 95 4.81 -3.79 -1.29
CA HIS A 95 5.60 -3.57 -0.08
C HIS A 95 7.09 -3.43 -0.41
N VAL A 96 7.65 -2.26 -0.11
CA VAL A 96 9.03 -1.89 -0.40
C VAL A 96 9.85 -1.66 0.87
N SER A 97 9.23 -1.05 1.88
CA SER A 97 9.94 -0.54 3.06
C SER A 97 9.07 -0.61 4.32
N TRP A 98 9.71 -0.59 5.48
CA TRP A 98 9.03 -0.32 6.75
C TRP A 98 8.37 1.08 6.76
N LEU A 99 8.83 2.01 5.92
CA LEU A 99 8.20 3.31 5.71
C LEU A 99 6.78 3.23 5.14
N ASP A 100 6.43 2.13 4.46
CA ASP A 100 5.13 1.95 3.81
C ASP A 100 3.98 2.01 4.82
N VAL A 101 4.19 1.47 6.01
CA VAL A 101 3.22 1.48 7.11
C VAL A 101 2.90 2.91 7.51
N LEU A 102 3.93 3.75 7.69
CA LEU A 102 3.79 5.16 8.03
C LEU A 102 3.15 5.94 6.88
N LEU A 103 3.53 5.63 5.64
CA LEU A 103 3.02 6.29 4.45
C LEU A 103 1.52 6.05 4.27
N VAL A 104 1.07 4.80 4.39
CA VAL A 104 -0.36 4.47 4.34
C VAL A 104 -1.08 5.11 5.52
N ALA A 105 -0.57 5.02 6.74
CA ALA A 105 -1.18 5.66 7.91
C ALA A 105 -1.30 7.20 7.77
N ALA A 106 -0.32 7.85 7.11
CA ALA A 106 -0.32 9.30 6.85
C ALA A 106 -1.38 9.76 5.82
N VAL A 107 -1.95 8.84 5.03
CA VAL A 107 -2.91 9.19 3.95
C VAL A 107 -4.27 8.50 4.12
N ARG A 108 -4.28 7.25 4.56
CA ARG A 108 -5.46 6.42 4.84
C ARG A 108 -5.22 5.58 6.11
N PRO A 109 -5.38 6.18 7.31
CA PRO A 109 -5.35 5.45 8.57
C PRO A 109 -6.31 4.26 8.56
N GLY A 110 -5.85 3.16 9.15
CA GLY A 110 -6.58 1.91 9.30
C GLY A 110 -5.75 0.94 10.14
N ARG A 111 -6.36 -0.18 10.52
CA ARG A 111 -5.67 -1.25 11.25
C ARG A 111 -4.64 -1.92 10.34
N MET A 112 -3.40 -1.93 10.76
CA MET A 112 -2.33 -2.59 10.00
C MET A 112 -2.30 -4.08 10.34
N LEU A 113 -2.08 -4.95 9.36
CA LEU A 113 -1.70 -6.33 9.61
C LEU A 113 -0.18 -6.43 9.76
N ALA A 114 0.30 -6.75 10.97
CA ALA A 114 1.73 -6.86 11.28
C ALA A 114 2.10 -8.27 11.73
N LYS A 115 3.39 -8.62 11.64
CA LYS A 115 3.87 -9.88 12.20
C LYS A 115 3.86 -9.81 13.73
N THR A 116 3.58 -10.93 14.40
CA THR A 116 3.53 -11.00 15.88
C THR A 116 4.82 -10.51 16.55
N GLU A 117 5.98 -10.69 15.92
CA GLU A 117 7.27 -10.23 16.46
C GLU A 117 7.33 -8.70 16.58
N VAL A 118 6.68 -7.96 15.67
CA VAL A 118 6.64 -6.48 15.71
C VAL A 118 5.93 -5.99 16.97
N GLY A 119 4.91 -6.73 17.43
CA GLY A 119 4.22 -6.44 18.69
C GLY A 119 5.12 -6.57 19.91
N ARG A 120 6.23 -7.30 19.81
CA ARG A 120 7.20 -7.51 20.91
C ARG A 120 8.35 -6.51 20.88
N TRP A 121 8.41 -5.63 19.88
CA TRP A 121 9.51 -4.67 19.77
C TRP A 121 9.38 -3.57 20.84
N PRO A 122 10.47 -3.18 21.50
CA PRO A 122 10.46 -2.05 22.42
C PRO A 122 10.05 -0.79 21.66
N VAL A 123 9.27 0.07 22.31
CA VAL A 123 8.68 1.32 21.73
C VAL A 123 7.58 1.05 20.69
N LEU A 124 7.85 0.27 19.64
CA LEU A 124 6.88 0.03 18.56
C LEU A 124 5.73 -0.90 18.94
N GLY A 125 5.95 -1.88 19.83
CA GLY A 125 4.90 -2.78 20.32
C GLY A 125 3.72 -2.06 21.01
N PRO A 126 3.99 -1.21 22.03
CA PRO A 126 2.94 -0.40 22.67
C PRO A 126 2.21 0.54 21.70
N LEU A 127 2.93 1.17 20.77
CA LEU A 127 2.36 2.10 19.79
C LEU A 127 1.49 1.39 18.73
N THR A 128 1.91 0.22 18.27
CA THR A 128 1.14 -0.59 17.30
C THR A 128 -0.10 -1.21 17.94
N SER A 129 -0.01 -1.62 19.20
CA SER A 129 -1.17 -2.09 19.99
C SER A 129 -2.21 -0.98 20.16
N TRP A 130 -1.78 0.28 20.31
CA TRP A 130 -2.67 1.43 20.38
C TRP A 130 -3.38 1.72 19.05
N GLY A 131 -2.71 1.53 17.91
CA GLY A 131 -3.29 1.71 16.57
C GLY A 131 -4.28 0.63 16.12
N GLY A 132 -4.61 -0.35 16.98
CA GLY A 132 -5.51 -1.46 16.63
C GLY A 132 -4.91 -2.46 15.64
N THR A 133 -3.59 -2.60 15.62
CA THR A 133 -2.85 -3.52 14.74
C THR A 133 -3.35 -4.95 14.95
N ILE A 134 -3.64 -5.64 13.83
CA ILE A 134 -3.97 -7.06 13.81
C ILE A 134 -2.65 -7.81 13.64
N PHE A 135 -2.39 -8.80 14.49
CA PHE A 135 -1.14 -9.57 14.45
C PHE A 135 -1.34 -10.91 13.74
N ILE A 136 -0.40 -11.26 12.86
CA ILE A 136 -0.35 -12.55 12.17
C ILE A 136 0.94 -13.29 12.51
N ASP A 137 0.79 -14.52 12.99
CA ASP A 137 1.88 -15.48 13.09
C ASP A 137 2.02 -16.21 11.75
N ARG A 138 3.06 -15.85 10.99
CA ARG A 138 3.30 -16.42 9.66
C ARG A 138 3.98 -17.79 9.71
N ASP A 139 4.59 -18.14 10.85
CA ASP A 139 5.18 -19.46 11.09
C ASP A 139 4.10 -20.49 11.45
N ARG A 140 2.95 -20.03 11.96
CA ARG A 140 1.78 -20.85 12.23
C ARG A 140 0.69 -20.67 11.17
N LEU A 141 0.85 -21.36 10.03
CA LEU A 141 -0.18 -21.43 8.98
C LEU A 141 -1.59 -21.83 9.50
N ARG A 142 -1.66 -22.61 10.60
CA ARG A 142 -2.91 -22.99 11.26
C ARG A 142 -3.67 -21.80 11.89
N ALA A 143 -3.01 -20.70 12.20
CA ALA A 143 -3.63 -19.50 12.77
C ALA A 143 -4.29 -18.59 11.72
N LEU A 144 -3.94 -18.78 10.44
CA LEU A 144 -4.39 -17.93 9.34
C LEU A 144 -5.93 -17.80 9.23
N PRO A 145 -6.75 -18.87 9.39
CA PRO A 145 -8.20 -18.74 9.36
C PRO A 145 -8.75 -17.80 10.45
N GLY A 146 -8.15 -17.83 11.65
CA GLY A 146 -8.53 -16.94 12.75
C GLY A 146 -8.23 -15.47 12.43
N THR A 147 -7.04 -15.20 11.88
CA THR A 147 -6.68 -13.85 11.42
C THR A 147 -7.62 -13.35 10.31
N VAL A 148 -8.01 -14.22 9.36
CA VAL A 148 -8.96 -13.85 8.30
C VAL A 148 -10.31 -13.46 8.91
N GLU A 149 -10.78 -14.17 9.93
CA GLU A 149 -12.04 -13.84 10.60
C GLU A 149 -11.95 -12.53 11.39
N GLU A 150 -10.84 -12.29 12.09
CA GLU A 150 -10.61 -11.03 12.79
C GLU A 150 -10.62 -9.82 11.82
N ILE A 151 -9.97 -9.97 10.66
CA ILE A 151 -10.01 -8.95 9.60
C ILE A 151 -11.45 -8.78 9.09
N ALA A 152 -12.15 -9.86 8.78
CA ALA A 152 -13.53 -9.78 8.28
C ALA A 152 -14.47 -9.09 9.28
N ALA A 153 -14.32 -9.38 10.58
CA ALA A 153 -15.08 -8.72 11.64
C ALA A 153 -14.79 -7.22 11.71
N ALA A 154 -13.52 -6.80 11.59
CA ALA A 154 -13.17 -5.38 11.55
C ALA A 154 -13.76 -4.67 10.32
N LEU A 155 -13.68 -5.31 9.15
CA LEU A 155 -14.27 -4.80 7.91
C LEU A 155 -15.79 -4.61 8.02
N ARG A 156 -16.51 -5.58 8.61
CA ARG A 156 -17.97 -5.48 8.85
C ARG A 156 -18.35 -4.34 9.80
N ARG A 157 -17.47 -3.95 10.73
CA ARG A 157 -17.67 -2.78 11.61
C ARG A 157 -17.41 -1.44 10.92
N GLY A 158 -17.16 -1.43 9.61
CA GLY A 158 -16.86 -0.22 8.85
C GLY A 158 -15.40 0.21 8.95
N GLU A 159 -14.53 -0.60 9.55
CA GLU A 159 -13.12 -0.26 9.73
C GLU A 159 -12.29 -0.58 8.48
N ARG A 160 -11.14 0.09 8.36
CA ARG A 160 -10.17 -0.17 7.28
C ARG A 160 -9.10 -1.10 7.81
N VAL A 161 -8.77 -2.12 7.02
CA VAL A 161 -7.65 -3.00 7.32
C VAL A 161 -6.63 -2.90 6.18
N VAL A 162 -5.37 -2.65 6.52
CA VAL A 162 -4.27 -2.53 5.57
C VAL A 162 -3.44 -3.81 5.60
N VAL A 163 -3.23 -4.40 4.42
CA VAL A 163 -2.41 -5.61 4.25
C VAL A 163 -1.43 -5.45 3.09
N PHE A 164 -0.27 -6.09 3.25
CA PHE A 164 0.75 -6.21 2.21
C PHE A 164 0.79 -7.66 1.72
N PRO A 165 -0.03 -8.02 0.71
CA PRO A 165 -0.26 -9.40 0.31
C PRO A 165 0.96 -10.07 -0.36
N GLU A 166 2.01 -9.32 -0.71
CA GLU A 166 3.30 -9.89 -1.14
C GLU A 166 3.94 -10.75 -0.04
N GLY A 167 3.64 -10.46 1.23
CA GLY A 167 4.14 -11.22 2.38
C GLY A 167 5.64 -11.01 2.67
N SER A 168 6.31 -10.15 1.92
CA SER A 168 7.68 -9.70 2.13
C SER A 168 7.86 -8.33 1.50
N THR A 169 8.95 -7.65 1.83
CA THR A 169 9.37 -6.40 1.19
C THR A 169 10.24 -6.67 -0.02
N TRP A 170 10.06 -5.84 -1.06
CA TRP A 170 10.80 -5.91 -2.32
C TRP A 170 11.57 -4.61 -2.55
N CYS A 171 12.50 -4.61 -3.51
CA CYS A 171 13.33 -3.43 -3.76
C CYS A 171 12.59 -2.26 -4.44
N GLY A 172 11.34 -2.48 -4.88
CA GLY A 172 10.54 -1.49 -5.60
C GLY A 172 10.74 -1.50 -7.12
N ARG A 173 11.81 -2.15 -7.63
CA ARG A 173 11.98 -2.42 -9.09
C ARG A 173 11.16 -3.61 -9.56
N ASP A 174 10.89 -4.53 -8.65
CA ASP A 174 10.10 -5.73 -8.87
C ASP A 174 9.18 -5.96 -7.66
N GLY A 175 8.32 -6.97 -7.74
CA GLY A 175 7.29 -7.27 -6.76
C GLY A 175 6.99 -8.76 -6.61
N GLY A 176 6.36 -9.09 -5.50
CA GLY A 176 5.89 -10.45 -5.21
C GLY A 176 4.48 -10.69 -5.73
N ARG A 177 4.07 -11.95 -5.75
CA ARG A 177 2.65 -12.30 -5.98
C ARG A 177 1.80 -11.94 -4.77
N PHE A 178 0.62 -11.39 -5.04
CA PHE A 178 -0.37 -11.13 -4.00
C PHE A 178 -1.00 -12.45 -3.56
N ARG A 179 -0.82 -12.78 -2.28
CA ARG A 179 -1.36 -14.01 -1.71
C ARG A 179 -2.89 -13.88 -1.51
N PRO A 180 -3.72 -14.76 -2.09
CA PRO A 180 -5.17 -14.63 -2.01
C PRO A 180 -5.77 -14.78 -0.61
N ALA A 181 -5.05 -15.39 0.34
CA ALA A 181 -5.63 -15.78 1.62
C ALA A 181 -6.29 -14.62 2.39
N LEU A 182 -5.69 -13.43 2.40
CA LEU A 182 -6.24 -12.26 3.11
C LEU A 182 -7.40 -11.60 2.35
N PHE A 183 -7.51 -11.81 1.04
CA PHE A 183 -8.64 -11.33 0.24
C PHE A 183 -9.93 -12.07 0.57
N GLU A 184 -9.83 -13.27 1.15
CA GLU A 184 -10.97 -13.99 1.72
C GLU A 184 -11.74 -13.14 2.72
N ALA A 185 -11.05 -12.32 3.53
CA ALA A 185 -11.69 -11.48 4.52
C ALA A 185 -12.60 -10.43 3.88
N ALA A 186 -12.17 -9.85 2.75
CA ALA A 186 -12.98 -8.90 1.99
C ALA A 186 -14.20 -9.57 1.35
N VAL A 187 -14.03 -10.80 0.82
CA VAL A 187 -15.13 -11.60 0.26
C VAL A 187 -16.16 -11.94 1.34
N ARG A 188 -15.73 -12.41 2.52
CA ARG A 188 -16.63 -12.78 3.63
C ARG A 188 -17.34 -11.59 4.27
N ALA A 189 -16.69 -10.43 4.28
CA ALA A 189 -17.28 -9.21 4.79
C ALA A 189 -18.11 -8.45 3.74
N ASP A 190 -18.09 -8.92 2.48
CA ASP A 190 -18.67 -8.24 1.31
C ASP A 190 -18.30 -6.75 1.23
N VAL A 191 -17.02 -6.45 1.42
CA VAL A 191 -16.49 -5.08 1.36
C VAL A 191 -15.50 -4.92 0.20
N PRO A 192 -15.39 -3.72 -0.40
CA PRO A 192 -14.46 -3.49 -1.48
C PRO A 192 -13.00 -3.61 -1.03
N VAL A 193 -12.18 -4.13 -1.94
CA VAL A 193 -10.73 -4.00 -1.86
C VAL A 193 -10.33 -2.64 -2.43
N GLN A 194 -9.46 -1.93 -1.72
CA GLN A 194 -8.88 -0.67 -2.14
C GLN A 194 -7.40 -0.89 -2.49
N PRO A 195 -7.05 -1.06 -3.76
CA PRO A 195 -5.66 -1.18 -4.15
C PRO A 195 -4.95 0.16 -3.96
N LEU A 196 -3.70 0.09 -3.50
CA LEU A 196 -2.78 1.18 -3.32
C LEU A 196 -1.48 0.86 -4.04
N THR A 197 -0.84 1.88 -4.60
CA THR A 197 0.52 1.74 -5.13
C THR A 197 1.46 2.68 -4.41
N LEU A 198 2.58 2.11 -3.92
CA LEU A 198 3.64 2.86 -3.24
C LEU A 198 4.88 2.93 -4.13
N ARG A 199 5.42 4.13 -4.27
CA ARG A 199 6.65 4.40 -5.03
C ARG A 199 7.55 5.32 -4.23
N TYR A 200 8.86 5.19 -4.42
CA TYR A 200 9.84 6.07 -3.81
C TYR A 200 10.66 6.74 -4.91
N ARG A 201 10.85 8.06 -4.78
CA ARG A 201 11.60 8.88 -5.75
C ARG A 201 12.72 9.66 -5.09
N GLY A 202 13.83 9.77 -5.81
CA GLY A 202 14.97 10.61 -5.44
C GLY A 202 14.68 12.10 -5.64
N ALA A 203 15.66 12.93 -5.30
CA ALA A 203 15.57 14.38 -5.51
C ALA A 203 15.41 14.79 -6.99
N ASP A 204 15.87 13.93 -7.89
CA ASP A 204 15.78 14.06 -9.35
C ASP A 204 14.46 13.56 -9.93
N GLY A 205 13.52 13.10 -9.10
CA GLY A 205 12.26 12.51 -9.53
C GLY A 205 12.37 11.11 -10.13
N ARG A 206 13.57 10.51 -10.15
CA ARG A 206 13.76 9.14 -10.64
C ARG A 206 13.40 8.13 -9.55
N PRO A 207 13.03 6.89 -9.92
CA PRO A 207 12.77 5.83 -8.95
C PRO A 207 13.98 5.60 -8.03
N SER A 208 13.72 5.49 -6.74
CA SER A 208 14.74 5.29 -5.71
C SER A 208 14.50 4.00 -4.94
N THR A 209 15.52 3.15 -4.91
CA THR A 209 15.57 1.94 -4.10
C THR A 209 16.17 2.17 -2.72
N ALA A 210 16.64 3.40 -2.42
CA ALA A 210 17.31 3.70 -1.16
C ALA A 210 16.53 3.33 0.13
N PRO A 211 15.19 3.51 0.19
CA PRO A 211 14.42 3.13 1.37
C PRO A 211 14.04 1.64 1.41
N ALA A 212 14.34 0.86 0.37
CA ALA A 212 14.00 -0.55 0.34
C ALA A 212 14.62 -1.27 1.54
N PHE A 213 13.86 -2.18 2.13
CA PHE A 213 14.24 -2.98 3.28
C PHE A 213 14.16 -4.45 2.88
N VAL A 214 15.25 -5.06 2.43
CA VAL A 214 15.21 -6.35 1.69
C VAL A 214 16.30 -7.32 2.12
N GLY A 215 16.00 -8.62 2.11
CA GLY A 215 16.97 -9.66 2.48
C GLY A 215 17.48 -9.49 3.91
N GLU A 216 18.81 -9.53 4.08
CA GLU A 216 19.50 -9.44 5.38
C GLU A 216 19.67 -8.01 5.90
N ASP A 217 18.85 -7.07 5.44
CA ASP A 217 18.94 -5.68 5.85
C ASP A 217 18.61 -5.49 7.34
N GLY A 218 19.52 -4.88 8.09
CA GLY A 218 19.25 -4.43 9.44
C GLY A 218 18.37 -3.18 9.45
N LEU A 219 17.43 -3.07 10.39
CA LEU A 219 16.58 -1.88 10.53
C LEU A 219 17.41 -0.59 10.67
N LEU A 220 18.49 -0.64 11.46
CA LEU A 220 19.39 0.50 11.64
C LEU A 220 20.14 0.87 10.35
N ALA A 221 20.55 -0.11 9.55
CA ALA A 221 21.21 0.14 8.27
C ALA A 221 20.26 0.83 7.29
N SER A 222 19.02 0.33 7.20
CA SER A 222 17.96 0.94 6.39
C SER A 222 17.60 2.35 6.88
N LEU A 223 17.43 2.54 8.19
CA LEU A 223 17.18 3.85 8.80
C LEU A 223 18.31 4.84 8.46
N TRP A 224 19.58 4.42 8.61
CA TRP A 224 20.73 5.26 8.27
C TRP A 224 20.73 5.66 6.80
N ARG A 225 20.40 4.75 5.88
CA ARG A 225 20.24 5.08 4.46
C ARG A 225 19.14 6.11 4.24
N VAL A 226 17.97 5.92 4.83
CA VAL A 226 16.82 6.83 4.70
C VAL A 226 17.20 8.25 5.16
N VAL A 227 17.76 8.40 6.37
CA VAL A 227 18.13 9.72 6.89
C VAL A 227 19.32 10.34 6.14
N SER A 228 20.12 9.53 5.44
CA SER A 228 21.23 9.99 4.59
C SER A 228 20.79 10.49 3.23
N VAL A 229 19.62 10.11 2.70
CA VAL A 229 19.13 10.58 1.39
C VAL A 229 18.54 11.98 1.50
N ARG A 230 18.93 12.89 0.60
CA ARG A 230 18.29 14.20 0.46
C ARG A 230 17.20 14.14 -0.62
N GLY A 231 16.02 14.69 -0.32
CA GLY A 231 14.94 14.82 -1.30
C GLY A 231 14.14 13.54 -1.58
N LEU A 232 14.18 12.56 -0.68
CA LEU A 232 13.37 11.35 -0.79
C LEU A 232 11.87 11.70 -0.74
N THR A 233 11.14 11.31 -1.79
CA THR A 233 9.69 11.49 -1.89
C THR A 233 9.02 10.12 -1.92
N ALA A 234 8.05 9.92 -1.02
CA ALA A 234 7.24 8.73 -0.91
C ALA A 234 5.87 9.01 -1.51
N GLU A 235 5.57 8.32 -2.61
CA GLU A 235 4.33 8.43 -3.35
C GLU A 235 3.37 7.34 -2.95
N ILE A 236 2.12 7.72 -2.79
CA ILE A 236 1.02 6.79 -2.55
C ILE A 236 -0.13 7.16 -3.46
N GLU A 237 -0.54 6.20 -4.26
CA GLU A 237 -1.65 6.34 -5.19
C GLU A 237 -2.79 5.44 -4.76
N LEU A 238 -3.99 6.01 -4.64
CA LEU A 238 -5.20 5.25 -4.36
C LEU A 238 -5.84 4.89 -5.69
N LEU A 239 -6.13 3.61 -5.92
CA LEU A 239 -6.69 3.15 -7.18
C LEU A 239 -8.22 2.96 -7.07
N PRO A 240 -8.94 2.67 -8.14
CA PRO A 240 -10.38 2.40 -8.02
C PRO A 240 -10.68 1.22 -7.08
N LEU A 241 -11.81 1.30 -6.36
CA LEU A 241 -12.29 0.22 -5.50
C LEU A 241 -12.66 -1.00 -6.35
N LEU A 242 -12.37 -2.19 -5.82
CA LEU A 242 -12.72 -3.48 -6.41
C LEU A 242 -13.78 -4.16 -5.54
N PRO A 243 -15.08 -4.10 -5.90
CA PRO A 243 -16.14 -4.81 -5.20
C PRO A 243 -15.96 -6.33 -5.33
N PRO A 244 -16.10 -7.12 -4.24
CA PRO A 244 -15.95 -8.57 -4.31
C PRO A 244 -16.95 -9.23 -5.26
N ALA A 245 -18.18 -8.69 -5.36
CA ALA A 245 -19.25 -9.18 -6.22
C ALA A 245 -18.89 -9.27 -7.71
N LEU A 246 -17.89 -8.51 -8.18
CA LEU A 246 -17.43 -8.54 -9.58
C LEU A 246 -16.41 -9.64 -9.87
N PHE A 247 -15.97 -10.40 -8.86
CA PHE A 247 -14.91 -11.40 -8.99
C PHE A 247 -15.35 -12.73 -8.40
N PRO A 248 -15.13 -13.86 -9.10
CA PRO A 248 -15.52 -15.18 -8.61
C PRO A 248 -14.54 -15.70 -7.55
N GLY A 249 -14.57 -15.07 -6.36
CA GLY A 249 -13.81 -15.47 -5.18
C GLY A 249 -12.45 -14.79 -5.00
N ARG A 250 -11.77 -15.16 -3.91
CA ARG A 250 -10.55 -14.48 -3.41
C ARG A 250 -9.38 -14.47 -4.39
N ARG A 251 -9.23 -15.49 -5.24
CA ARG A 251 -8.07 -15.63 -6.14
C ARG A 251 -8.12 -14.61 -7.27
N GLN A 252 -9.29 -14.45 -7.88
CA GLN A 252 -9.54 -13.54 -8.98
C GLN A 252 -9.52 -12.09 -8.50
N LEU A 253 -10.09 -11.83 -7.32
CA LEU A 253 -10.00 -10.53 -6.67
C LEU A 253 -8.54 -10.15 -6.36
N ALA A 254 -7.75 -11.07 -5.82
CA ALA A 254 -6.32 -10.85 -5.56
C ALA A 254 -5.53 -10.59 -6.85
N ALA A 255 -5.79 -11.37 -7.90
CA ALA A 255 -5.15 -11.19 -9.20
C ALA A 255 -5.53 -9.86 -9.86
N ALA A 256 -6.79 -9.43 -9.75
CA ALA A 256 -7.24 -8.13 -10.26
C ALA A 256 -6.59 -6.97 -9.52
N ALA A 257 -6.56 -7.03 -8.18
CA ALA A 257 -5.87 -6.04 -7.37
C ALA A 257 -4.38 -5.96 -7.71
N GLN A 258 -3.71 -7.12 -7.84
CA GLN A 258 -2.31 -7.17 -8.22
C GLN A 258 -2.07 -6.54 -9.59
N ARG A 259 -2.85 -6.89 -10.62
CA ARG A 259 -2.69 -6.30 -11.97
C ARG A 259 -2.75 -4.78 -11.93
N VAL A 260 -3.73 -4.23 -11.22
CA VAL A 260 -3.94 -2.78 -11.13
C VAL A 260 -2.80 -2.11 -10.35
N VAL A 261 -2.32 -2.70 -9.26
CA VAL A 261 -1.13 -2.21 -8.53
C VAL A 261 0.13 -2.27 -9.39
N ASP A 262 0.39 -3.39 -10.07
CA ASP A 262 1.59 -3.58 -10.88
C ASP A 262 1.63 -2.63 -12.09
N LEU A 263 0.49 -2.32 -12.70
CA LEU A 263 0.39 -1.31 -13.76
C LEU A 263 0.81 0.08 -13.28
N HIS A 264 0.41 0.47 -12.07
CA HIS A 264 0.70 1.80 -11.53
C HIS A 264 2.04 1.86 -10.80
N ARG A 265 2.61 0.73 -10.34
CA ARG A 265 3.92 0.76 -9.66
C ARG A 265 5.05 1.05 -10.62
N ARG A 266 4.85 0.79 -11.92
CA ARG A 266 5.83 1.08 -12.95
C ARG A 266 6.07 2.59 -13.01
N PRO A 267 7.33 3.03 -12.96
CA PRO A 267 7.62 4.45 -12.98
C PRO A 267 7.35 5.01 -14.38
N ASP A 268 6.73 6.20 -14.43
CA ASP A 268 6.50 6.94 -15.66
C ASP A 268 7.80 7.05 -16.47
N GLY A 269 7.79 6.56 -17.71
CA GLY A 269 8.94 6.64 -18.61
C GLY A 269 10.06 5.62 -18.39
N ALA A 270 9.87 4.57 -17.56
CA ALA A 270 10.78 3.42 -17.65
C ALA A 270 10.56 2.69 -18.98
N PRO A 271 11.62 2.42 -19.77
CA PRO A 271 11.49 1.54 -20.93
C PRO A 271 10.91 0.20 -20.47
N ALA A 272 10.07 -0.42 -21.29
CA ALA A 272 9.47 -1.73 -21.02
C ALA A 272 10.53 -2.81 -20.67
N ASP A 273 11.78 -2.55 -21.09
CA ASP A 273 12.94 -3.43 -20.98
C ASP A 273 13.93 -2.97 -19.89
N ALA A 274 13.56 -2.02 -19.03
CA ALA A 274 14.39 -1.65 -17.88
C ALA A 274 14.67 -2.93 -17.06
N PRO A 275 15.94 -3.35 -16.91
CA PRO A 275 16.22 -4.64 -16.31
C PRO A 275 15.65 -4.66 -14.90
N GLY A 276 14.85 -5.69 -14.61
CA GLY A 276 14.39 -6.01 -13.26
C GLY A 276 15.58 -6.17 -12.30
N CYS A 277 15.34 -6.29 -11.00
CA CYS A 277 16.48 -6.53 -10.10
C CYS A 277 17.20 -7.82 -10.52
N ALA A 278 18.53 -7.76 -10.69
CA ALA A 278 19.33 -8.89 -11.14
C ALA A 278 19.16 -10.12 -10.25
N ALA A 279 18.98 -9.93 -8.94
CA ALA A 279 18.67 -11.02 -8.02
C ALA A 279 17.30 -11.68 -8.28
N CYS A 280 16.28 -10.88 -8.63
CA CYS A 280 14.98 -11.39 -9.06
C CYS A 280 15.10 -12.21 -10.36
N VAL A 281 15.78 -11.64 -11.37
CA VAL A 281 16.02 -12.32 -12.66
C VAL A 281 16.75 -13.65 -12.47
N ARG A 282 17.81 -13.68 -11.66
CA ARG A 282 18.59 -14.91 -11.36
C ARG A 282 17.77 -15.97 -10.62
N SER A 283 16.88 -15.56 -9.72
CA SER A 283 16.07 -16.48 -8.91
C SER A 283 14.93 -17.15 -9.69
N GLY A 284 14.72 -16.81 -10.97
CA GLY A 284 13.55 -17.24 -11.72
C GLY A 284 12.24 -16.73 -11.13
N SER A 285 12.28 -15.73 -10.24
CA SER A 285 11.07 -14.99 -9.87
C SER A 285 10.58 -14.37 -11.16
N VAL A 286 9.50 -14.94 -11.70
CA VAL A 286 8.93 -14.53 -12.98
C VAL A 286 8.78 -13.02 -12.92
N PRO A 287 9.55 -12.23 -13.71
CA PRO A 287 9.29 -10.82 -13.82
C PRO A 287 7.82 -10.70 -14.22
N VAL A 288 7.13 -9.68 -13.73
CA VAL A 288 5.77 -9.37 -14.19
C VAL A 288 5.84 -8.85 -15.64
N SER A 289 6.39 -9.63 -16.56
CA SER A 289 6.40 -9.41 -17.99
C SER A 289 5.10 -9.97 -18.55
N GLY A 290 4.21 -9.05 -18.93
CA GLY A 290 3.10 -9.38 -19.80
C GLY A 290 3.64 -9.69 -21.19
N SER A 291 3.56 -10.95 -21.59
CA SER A 291 3.54 -11.38 -22.99
C SER A 291 3.11 -12.84 -23.07
N GLY A 292 1.88 -13.11 -22.60
CA GLY A 292 1.11 -14.20 -23.18
C GLY A 292 0.33 -13.62 -24.35
N SER A 293 0.85 -13.76 -25.56
CA SER A 293 0.10 -13.55 -26.81
C SER A 293 -0.98 -14.64 -26.92
N GLY A 294 -2.03 -14.50 -26.11
CA GLY A 294 -3.29 -15.19 -26.31
C GLY A 294 -4.20 -14.21 -27.04
N SER A 295 -4.54 -14.54 -28.28
CA SER A 295 -5.55 -13.88 -29.09
C SER A 295 -6.74 -13.43 -28.25
N VAL A 296 -7.03 -12.13 -28.28
CA VAL A 296 -8.25 -11.56 -27.72
C VAL A 296 -9.41 -12.12 -28.55
N GLU A 297 -10.01 -13.21 -28.10
CA GLU A 297 -11.36 -13.56 -28.52
C GLU A 297 -12.31 -12.45 -28.01
N ARG A 298 -13.04 -11.88 -28.96
CA ARG A 298 -14.01 -10.81 -28.74
C ARG A 298 -15.04 -11.27 -27.70
N PRO A 299 -15.47 -10.40 -26.77
CA PRO A 299 -16.59 -10.73 -25.89
C PRO A 299 -17.85 -10.98 -26.74
N VAL A 300 -18.45 -12.14 -26.48
CA VAL A 300 -19.74 -12.59 -27.03
C VAL A 300 -20.81 -11.53 -26.73
N GLY A 301 -21.47 -11.07 -27.79
CA GLY A 301 -22.51 -10.05 -27.71
C GLY A 301 -23.78 -10.54 -27.03
N VAL A 302 -24.37 -9.68 -26.20
CA VAL A 302 -25.74 -9.78 -25.72
C VAL A 302 -26.68 -9.38 -26.87
N PRO A 303 -27.77 -10.11 -27.16
CA PRO A 303 -28.59 -9.88 -28.34
C PRO A 303 -29.38 -8.56 -28.23
N GLY A 304 -29.09 -7.63 -29.13
CA GLY A 304 -29.85 -6.42 -29.36
C GLY A 304 -30.86 -6.63 -30.48
N THR A 305 -32.10 -6.23 -30.20
CA THR A 305 -33.25 -6.19 -31.10
C THR A 305 -32.97 -5.39 -32.37
N THR A 306 -33.46 -5.92 -33.49
CA THR A 306 -33.45 -5.37 -34.85
C THR A 306 -34.11 -3.99 -34.97
N GLY A 307 -33.53 -3.10 -35.79
CA GLY A 307 -34.19 -1.86 -36.24
C GLY A 307 -33.29 -0.87 -36.97
N ALA A 308 -33.09 -1.11 -38.27
CA ALA A 308 -32.71 -0.25 -39.40
C ALA A 308 -32.24 1.23 -39.21
N GLY A 309 -31.20 1.60 -39.97
CA GLY A 309 -31.04 2.94 -40.56
C GLY A 309 -29.64 3.56 -40.44
N ALA A 310 -28.95 3.75 -41.57
CA ALA A 310 -27.61 4.31 -41.76
C ALA A 310 -27.50 5.78 -41.25
N GLU A 311 -26.36 6.37 -40.85
CA GLU A 311 -25.15 6.70 -41.62
C GLU A 311 -24.05 7.33 -40.70
N ALA A 312 -22.79 7.19 -41.13
CA ALA A 312 -21.55 7.97 -40.88
C ALA A 312 -21.30 8.82 -39.61
N GLY A 313 -20.09 8.65 -39.04
CA GLY A 313 -19.31 9.76 -38.46
C GLY A 313 -18.93 9.64 -36.99
N ALA A 314 -17.75 9.08 -36.72
CA ALA A 314 -17.17 8.97 -35.38
C ALA A 314 -16.62 10.30 -34.84
N ALA A 315 -17.02 10.67 -33.63
CA ALA A 315 -16.19 11.18 -32.51
C ALA A 315 -17.07 11.96 -31.52
N GLY A 316 -17.73 11.24 -30.59
CA GLY A 316 -18.59 11.82 -29.56
C GLY A 316 -18.18 11.35 -28.17
N VAL A 317 -17.57 12.25 -27.40
CA VAL A 317 -17.36 12.18 -25.96
C VAL A 317 -18.73 12.07 -25.27
N VAL A 318 -18.99 10.99 -24.52
CA VAL A 318 -20.22 10.88 -23.72
C VAL A 318 -19.91 11.26 -22.27
N ALA A 319 -20.21 12.51 -21.98
CA ALA A 319 -20.60 12.97 -20.65
C ALA A 319 -21.96 12.34 -20.30
N VAL A 320 -22.12 11.84 -19.07
CA VAL A 320 -23.44 11.53 -18.52
C VAL A 320 -23.76 12.60 -17.49
N ALA A 321 -24.70 13.47 -17.88
CA ALA A 321 -25.35 14.45 -17.05
C ALA A 321 -26.29 13.77 -16.04
N ALA A 322 -26.34 14.32 -14.84
CA ALA A 322 -27.38 14.09 -13.86
C ALA A 322 -28.06 15.44 -13.58
N GLU A 323 -29.19 15.69 -14.22
CA GLU A 323 -30.28 16.56 -13.71
C GLU A 323 -31.29 15.59 -13.08
N SER A 324 -31.90 15.81 -11.91
CA SER A 324 -32.67 16.95 -11.38
C SER A 324 -32.87 16.70 -9.86
N GLY A 325 -33.13 17.63 -8.96
CA GLY A 325 -33.53 19.03 -9.05
C GLY A 325 -33.51 19.66 -7.64
N VAL A 326 -33.57 20.98 -7.65
CA VAL A 326 -33.45 21.91 -6.52
C VAL A 326 -34.78 22.04 -5.76
N ALA A 327 -34.72 22.20 -4.43
CA ALA A 327 -35.63 23.09 -3.71
C ALA A 327 -34.93 23.61 -2.43
N VAL A 328 -34.51 24.88 -2.48
CA VAL A 328 -34.16 25.72 -1.33
C VAL A 328 -35.44 26.36 -0.83
N ALA A 329 -35.66 26.38 0.49
CA ALA A 329 -36.54 27.34 1.13
C ALA A 329 -35.92 27.83 2.44
N THR A 330 -35.83 29.15 2.53
CA THR A 330 -35.27 29.99 3.57
C THR A 330 -36.23 30.20 4.75
N GLY A 331 -35.68 30.35 5.95
CA GLY A 331 -36.05 31.34 6.97
C GLY A 331 -37.47 31.39 7.53
N ARG A 332 -37.62 30.98 8.80
CA ARG A 332 -37.90 31.85 9.94
C ARG A 332 -37.60 31.12 11.24
#